data_AF-A0A5N7AI47-F1
#
_entry.id   AF-A0A5N7AI47-F1
#
_cell.length_a   1.000
_cell.length_b   1.000
_cell.length_c   1.000
_cell.angle_alpha   90.00
_cell.angle_beta   90.00
_cell.angle_gamma   90.00
#
_symmetry.space_group_name_H-M   'P 1'
#
loop_
_entity.id
_entity.type
_entity.pdbx_description
1 polymer ?
#
loop_
_entity_poly.entity_id
_entity_poly.type
_entity_poly.pdbx_seq_one_letter_code
_entity_poly.pdbx_strand_id
1 'polypeptide(L)'
;MTDITGGHGEDVHQPPAHIPPAPMEDYQFPELRLKRKMDDPEKTPLLLVACGSFSPITYLHLRMFEMAADYVKFSTNFELIGGYLSPVSDAYRKAGLAAAEHRVAMCQLAVDQTSDWLMVDTWEPMQKAYQPTAVVLDHFDHEINTVREGIEAADGTRKHVRIALLAGADLIHTMSTPGVWSEKDLDHILGKYGSFIVERSGTDIDEALAALQPWKDNIHVIQQLIQNDVSSTKIRLFLRREMSVRYLIPVPVIRYIEQHRLYEDDSTTANSTSDKGKGKQEPSKSG
;
A
#
# COMPACT_ATOMS: atom_id res chain seq x y z
N MET A 1 -33.05 39.74 -14.92
CA MET A 1 -31.63 39.74 -15.35
C MET A 1 -30.81 40.06 -14.12
N THR A 2 -30.33 39.02 -13.46
CA THR A 2 -29.48 39.10 -12.27
C THR A 2 -28.29 38.20 -12.56
N ASP A 3 -27.12 38.83 -12.67
CA ASP A 3 -25.85 38.23 -13.00
C ASP A 3 -25.45 37.18 -11.98
N ILE A 4 -25.09 36.00 -12.49
CA ILE A 4 -24.42 34.92 -11.77
C ILE A 4 -22.92 35.13 -12.01
N THR A 5 -22.22 35.74 -11.05
CA THR A 5 -20.76 35.84 -11.07
C THR A 5 -20.16 34.94 -10.02
N GLY A 6 -19.23 34.08 -10.44
CA GLY A 6 -18.18 33.53 -9.58
C GLY A 6 -18.25 32.04 -9.31
N GLY A 7 -18.13 31.21 -10.35
CA GLY A 7 -17.74 29.82 -10.17
C GLY A 7 -16.30 29.74 -9.65
N HIS A 8 -16.10 29.14 -8.48
CA HIS A 8 -14.79 28.65 -8.04
C HIS A 8 -14.38 27.52 -9.00
N GLY A 9 -13.57 27.86 -10.00
CA GLY A 9 -12.80 26.86 -10.74
C GLY A 9 -11.78 26.25 -9.78
N GLU A 10 -11.93 24.97 -9.47
CA GLU A 10 -10.88 24.22 -8.78
C GLU A 10 -9.60 24.27 -9.63
N ASP A 11 -8.55 24.82 -9.02
CA ASP A 11 -7.26 25.15 -9.62
C ASP A 11 -6.62 23.97 -10.37
N VAL A 12 -6.68 24.00 -11.70
CA VAL A 12 -5.92 23.12 -12.60
C VAL A 12 -4.44 23.54 -12.69
N HIS A 13 -4.05 24.66 -12.07
CA HIS A 13 -2.74 25.30 -12.24
C HIS A 13 -1.95 25.58 -10.95
N GLN A 14 -2.29 24.95 -9.82
CA GLN A 14 -1.38 25.02 -8.68
C GLN A 14 -0.05 24.34 -9.03
N PRO A 15 1.10 25.03 -8.84
CA PRO A 15 2.41 24.41 -8.98
C PRO A 15 2.50 23.20 -8.05
N PRO A 16 3.30 22.17 -8.39
CA PRO A 16 3.43 21.00 -7.53
C PRO A 16 3.81 21.48 -6.13
N ALA A 17 2.95 21.16 -5.15
CA ALA A 17 3.28 21.38 -3.75
C ALA A 17 4.66 20.74 -3.52
N HIS A 18 5.56 21.43 -2.82
CA HIS A 18 6.87 20.88 -2.51
C HIS A 18 6.64 19.58 -1.73
N ILE A 19 6.83 18.43 -2.39
CA ILE A 19 6.59 17.13 -1.79
C ILE A 19 7.78 16.91 -0.85
N PRO A 20 7.57 16.85 0.47
CA PRO A 20 8.65 16.56 1.39
C PRO A 20 9.24 15.19 1.03
N PRO A 21 10.57 15.00 1.10
CA PRO A 21 11.14 13.67 0.96
C PRO A 21 10.48 12.74 1.99
N ALA A 22 10.23 11.50 1.58
CA ALA A 22 9.73 10.48 2.50
C ALA A 22 10.69 10.39 3.69
N PRO A 23 10.21 10.42 4.96
CA PRO A 23 11.06 10.28 6.12
C PRO A 23 11.58 8.84 6.15
N MET A 24 12.72 8.62 5.48
CA MET A 24 13.47 7.37 5.47
C MET A 24 14.70 7.43 6.39
N GLU A 25 14.79 8.48 7.21
CA GLU A 25 15.78 8.68 8.26
C GLU A 25 15.02 8.89 9.57
N ASP A 26 15.54 8.32 10.67
CA ASP A 26 14.98 8.43 12.02
C ASP A 26 13.50 8.04 12.16
N TYR A 27 13.24 6.74 12.10
CA TYR A 27 11.90 6.15 12.16
C TYR A 27 11.09 6.65 13.37
N GLN A 28 9.85 7.05 13.10
CA GLN A 28 8.81 7.33 14.09
C GLN A 28 7.50 6.69 13.63
N PHE A 29 6.82 5.98 14.54
CA PHE A 29 5.54 5.36 14.23
C PHE A 29 4.48 6.45 13.91
N PRO A 30 3.83 6.42 12.72
CA PRO A 30 2.84 7.42 12.34
C PRO A 30 1.59 7.31 13.21
N GLU A 31 1.17 8.42 13.82
CA GLU A 31 0.00 8.41 14.72
C GLU A 31 -1.00 9.53 14.46
N LEU A 32 -0.76 10.36 13.44
CA LEU A 32 -1.53 11.58 13.16
C LEU A 32 -3.04 11.32 13.05
N ARG A 33 -3.42 10.20 12.44
CA ARG A 33 -4.81 9.80 12.20
C ARG A 33 -5.23 8.59 13.04
N LEU A 34 -4.41 8.17 14.00
CA LEU A 34 -4.73 7.06 14.89
C LEU A 34 -5.75 7.53 15.94
N LYS A 35 -6.85 6.78 16.07
CA LYS A 35 -7.85 7.07 17.08
C LYS A 35 -7.27 6.88 18.48
N ARG A 36 -7.46 7.87 19.34
CA ARG A 36 -6.91 7.86 20.72
C ARG A 36 -7.85 7.22 21.75
N LYS A 37 -9.15 7.27 21.49
CA LYS A 37 -10.21 6.79 22.38
C LYS A 37 -11.29 6.08 21.59
N MET A 38 -11.79 4.96 22.08
CA MET A 38 -12.90 4.22 21.48
C MET A 38 -14.22 4.99 21.60
N ASP A 39 -15.10 4.82 20.60
CA ASP A 39 -16.46 5.36 20.66
C ASP A 39 -17.39 4.41 21.44
N ASP A 40 -17.24 3.11 21.22
CA ASP A 40 -18.06 2.06 21.85
C ASP A 40 -17.18 1.15 22.70
N PRO A 41 -17.23 1.25 24.05
CA PRO A 41 -16.41 0.44 24.92
C PRO A 41 -16.76 -1.05 24.87
N GLU A 42 -17.87 -1.49 24.28
CA GLU A 42 -18.22 -2.91 24.18
C GLU A 42 -17.59 -3.59 22.95
N LYS A 43 -17.06 -2.81 22.01
CA LYS A 43 -16.40 -3.33 20.82
C LYS A 43 -14.95 -3.74 21.07
N THR A 44 -14.44 -4.56 20.16
CA THR A 44 -13.02 -4.90 20.11
C THR A 44 -12.30 -3.92 19.18
N PRO A 45 -11.28 -3.17 19.65
CA PRO A 45 -10.56 -2.25 18.78
C PRO A 45 -9.72 -3.01 17.75
N LEU A 46 -9.71 -2.52 16.50
CA LEU A 46 -9.09 -3.16 15.35
C LEU A 46 -8.24 -2.16 14.56
N LEU A 47 -7.04 -2.57 14.18
CA LEU A 47 -6.14 -1.85 13.29
C LEU A 47 -5.81 -2.70 12.07
N LEU A 48 -6.05 -2.15 10.88
CA LEU A 48 -5.83 -2.84 9.61
C LEU A 48 -4.48 -2.46 9.02
N VAL A 49 -3.70 -3.45 8.61
CA VAL A 49 -2.40 -3.26 7.96
C VAL A 49 -2.43 -3.88 6.56
N ALA A 50 -2.19 -3.10 5.53
CA ALA A 50 -2.00 -3.60 4.17
C ALA A 50 -0.51 -3.57 3.81
N CYS A 51 0.14 -4.74 3.83
CA CYS A 51 1.50 -4.89 3.34
C CYS A 51 1.48 -5.08 1.82
N GLY A 52 2.39 -4.41 1.10
CA GLY A 52 2.37 -4.52 -0.35
C GLY A 52 3.48 -3.77 -1.07
N SER A 53 3.62 -4.06 -2.36
CA SER A 53 4.60 -3.37 -3.19
C SER A 53 4.22 -1.90 -3.41
N PHE A 54 2.95 -1.59 -3.69
CA PHE A 54 2.48 -0.25 -4.05
C PHE A 54 3.33 0.46 -5.13
N SER A 55 3.56 -0.21 -6.26
CA SER A 55 4.45 0.26 -7.32
C SER A 55 3.72 0.46 -8.66
N PRO A 56 2.88 1.51 -8.82
CA PRO A 56 2.51 2.49 -7.80
C PRO A 56 1.25 2.07 -7.00
N ILE A 57 0.91 2.82 -5.96
CA ILE A 57 -0.42 2.77 -5.32
C ILE A 57 -1.53 3.12 -6.32
N THR A 58 -2.72 2.57 -6.12
CA THR A 58 -3.90 2.80 -6.97
C THR A 58 -5.15 3.05 -6.14
N TYR A 59 -6.22 3.56 -6.75
CA TYR A 59 -7.51 3.68 -6.05
C TYR A 59 -8.06 2.35 -5.57
N LEU A 60 -7.70 1.22 -6.21
CA LEU A 60 -8.10 -0.09 -5.72
C LEU A 60 -7.51 -0.38 -4.33
N HIS A 61 -6.25 -0.02 -4.08
CA HIS A 61 -5.62 -0.21 -2.77
C HIS A 61 -6.34 0.57 -1.68
N LEU A 62 -6.67 1.83 -1.95
CA LEU A 62 -7.44 2.67 -1.04
C LEU A 62 -8.87 2.13 -0.85
N ARG A 63 -9.49 1.66 -1.94
CA ARG A 63 -10.85 1.10 -1.89
C ARG A 63 -10.95 -0.16 -1.04
N MET A 64 -9.90 -0.98 -0.97
CA MET A 64 -9.88 -2.15 -0.08
C MET A 64 -10.09 -1.75 1.39
N PHE A 65 -9.49 -0.64 1.83
CA PHE A 65 -9.67 -0.15 3.20
C PHE A 65 -11.11 0.27 3.46
N GLU A 66 -11.72 1.02 2.54
CA GLU A 66 -13.12 1.44 2.67
C GLU A 66 -14.08 0.25 2.70
N MET A 67 -13.84 -0.77 1.86
CA MET A 67 -14.64 -2.00 1.87
C MET A 67 -14.49 -2.76 3.18
N ALA A 68 -13.28 -2.83 3.74
CA ALA A 68 -13.04 -3.43 5.04
C ALA A 68 -13.69 -2.62 6.17
N ALA A 69 -13.68 -1.29 6.09
CA ALA A 69 -14.34 -0.42 7.06
C ALA A 69 -15.86 -0.62 7.09
N ASP A 70 -16.49 -0.69 5.92
CA ASP A 70 -17.91 -1.01 5.82
C ASP A 70 -18.20 -2.40 6.41
N TYR A 71 -17.43 -3.42 6.03
CA TYR A 71 -17.62 -4.78 6.55
C TYR A 71 -17.45 -4.85 8.08
N VAL A 72 -16.41 -4.23 8.62
CA VAL A 72 -16.17 -4.15 10.08
C VAL A 72 -17.38 -3.53 10.77
N LYS A 73 -17.87 -2.40 10.25
CA LYS A 73 -18.99 -1.66 10.82
C LYS A 73 -20.29 -2.45 10.86
N PHE A 74 -20.60 -3.20 9.80
CA PHE A 74 -21.92 -3.83 9.63
C PHE A 74 -21.95 -5.33 9.93
N SER A 75 -20.81 -6.01 9.98
CA SER A 75 -20.75 -7.47 10.03
C SER A 75 -19.89 -8.03 11.17
N THR A 76 -19.31 -7.16 12.01
CA THR A 76 -18.44 -7.60 13.10
C THR A 76 -18.71 -6.83 14.40
N ASN A 77 -18.11 -7.29 15.51
CA ASN A 77 -18.06 -6.55 16.78
C ASN A 77 -16.78 -5.70 16.92
N PHE A 78 -16.08 -5.42 15.82
CA PHE A 78 -14.87 -4.61 15.83
C PHE A 78 -15.19 -3.11 15.70
N GLU A 79 -14.30 -2.29 16.24
CA GLU A 79 -14.23 -0.85 16.00
C GLU A 79 -12.89 -0.52 15.35
N LEU A 80 -12.89 0.07 14.15
CA LEU A 80 -11.66 0.52 13.53
C LEU A 80 -11.05 1.70 14.26
N ILE A 81 -9.76 1.60 14.57
CA ILE A 81 -9.00 2.67 15.21
C ILE A 81 -7.98 3.31 14.27
N GLY A 82 -7.66 2.67 13.14
CA GLY A 82 -6.74 3.18 12.13
C GLY A 82 -6.44 2.14 11.04
N GLY A 83 -5.86 2.61 9.94
CA GLY A 83 -5.41 1.78 8.83
C GLY A 83 -4.03 2.21 8.31
N TYR A 84 -3.18 1.25 7.99
CA TYR A 84 -1.80 1.50 7.56
C TYR A 84 -1.47 0.82 6.24
N LEU A 85 -0.88 1.58 5.33
CA LEU A 85 -0.12 1.04 4.22
C LEU A 85 1.32 0.78 4.69
N SER A 86 1.82 -0.44 4.50
CA SER A 86 3.23 -0.80 4.73
C SER A 86 3.91 -1.16 3.41
N PRO A 87 4.60 -0.20 2.75
CA PRO A 87 5.32 -0.49 1.52
C PRO A 87 6.51 -1.43 1.77
N VAL A 88 6.61 -2.49 0.98
CA VAL A 88 7.69 -3.48 1.13
C VAL A 88 9.09 -2.87 0.99
N SER A 89 10.10 -3.43 1.65
CA SER A 89 11.52 -3.08 1.44
C SER A 89 12.01 -3.43 0.04
N ASP A 90 12.98 -2.67 -0.47
CA ASP A 90 13.68 -2.98 -1.74
C ASP A 90 14.49 -4.30 -1.64
N ALA A 91 14.78 -4.77 -0.42
CA ALA A 91 15.36 -6.09 -0.18
C ALA A 91 14.46 -7.25 -0.65
N TYR A 92 13.18 -7.00 -0.95
CA TYR A 92 12.27 -7.96 -1.58
C TYR A 92 12.69 -8.35 -3.01
N ARG A 93 13.47 -7.50 -3.71
CA ARG A 93 14.06 -7.79 -5.04
C ARG A 93 13.05 -8.22 -6.12
N LYS A 94 11.80 -7.76 -6.04
CA LYS A 94 10.79 -8.00 -7.07
C LYS A 94 11.13 -7.24 -8.35
N ALA A 95 11.06 -7.93 -9.49
CA ALA A 95 11.31 -7.32 -10.79
C ALA A 95 10.33 -6.16 -11.08
N GLY A 96 10.87 -5.03 -11.54
CA GLY A 96 10.08 -3.83 -11.86
C GLY A 96 9.52 -3.06 -10.65
N LEU A 97 10.06 -3.30 -9.45
CA LEU A 97 9.75 -2.53 -8.26
C LEU A 97 10.50 -1.18 -8.32
N ALA A 98 9.78 -0.07 -8.22
CA ALA A 98 10.41 1.24 -8.01
C ALA A 98 11.09 1.28 -6.64
N ALA A 99 12.10 2.14 -6.45
CA ALA A 99 12.76 2.30 -5.15
C ALA A 99 11.75 2.61 -4.03
N ALA A 100 12.03 2.15 -2.82
CA ALA A 100 11.14 2.26 -1.67
C ALA A 100 10.76 3.71 -1.37
N GLU A 101 11.72 4.63 -1.49
CA GLU A 101 11.49 6.07 -1.32
C GLU A 101 10.36 6.61 -2.19
N HIS A 102 10.31 6.21 -3.46
CA HIS A 102 9.26 6.63 -4.40
C HIS A 102 7.92 6.04 -4.03
N ARG A 103 7.90 4.77 -3.61
CA ARG A 103 6.66 4.06 -3.27
C ARG A 103 6.05 4.62 -1.98
N VAL A 104 6.88 4.90 -0.98
CA VAL A 104 6.47 5.59 0.25
C VAL A 104 5.92 6.98 -0.08
N ALA A 105 6.63 7.78 -0.87
CA ALA A 105 6.16 9.11 -1.26
C ALA A 105 4.81 9.07 -2.00
N MET A 106 4.64 8.15 -2.96
CA MET A 106 3.38 7.96 -3.67
C MET A 106 2.24 7.51 -2.74
N CYS A 107 2.51 6.61 -1.78
CA CYS A 107 1.53 6.24 -0.77
C CYS A 107 1.12 7.43 0.10
N GLN A 108 2.09 8.24 0.55
CA GLN A 108 1.84 9.40 1.40
C GLN A 108 0.97 10.44 0.68
N LEU A 109 1.31 10.75 -0.59
CA LEU A 109 0.53 11.64 -1.45
C LEU A 109 -0.90 11.15 -1.67
N ALA A 110 -1.08 9.84 -1.86
CA ALA A 110 -2.39 9.25 -2.04
C ALA A 110 -3.23 9.41 -0.77
N VAL A 111 -2.67 9.02 0.38
CA VAL A 111 -3.36 9.06 1.67
C VAL A 111 -3.68 10.49 2.10
N ASP A 112 -2.73 11.42 2.00
CA ASP A 112 -2.91 12.79 2.49
C ASP A 112 -3.97 13.58 1.74
N GLN A 113 -4.20 13.25 0.48
CA GLN A 113 -5.22 13.93 -0.32
C GLN A 113 -6.60 13.29 -0.17
N THR A 114 -6.68 11.98 0.10
CA THR A 114 -7.94 11.24 -0.06
C THR A 114 -8.44 10.53 1.19
N SER A 115 -7.73 10.60 2.33
CA SER A 115 -8.12 9.88 3.54
C SER A 115 -7.89 10.70 4.82
N ASP A 116 -8.80 10.50 5.77
CA ASP A 116 -8.77 11.05 7.13
C ASP A 116 -8.38 10.00 8.19
N TRP A 117 -8.26 8.71 7.83
CA TRP A 117 -8.00 7.62 8.78
C TRP A 117 -6.85 6.68 8.40
N LEU A 118 -6.31 6.81 7.17
CA LEU A 118 -5.18 6.00 6.70
C LEU A 118 -3.84 6.71 6.93
N MET A 119 -2.79 5.92 7.15
CA MET A 119 -1.41 6.36 7.30
C MET A 119 -0.46 5.45 6.51
N VAL A 120 0.78 5.91 6.31
CA VAL A 120 1.85 5.12 5.70
C VAL A 120 2.91 4.89 6.75
N ASP A 121 3.21 3.63 7.04
CA ASP A 121 4.31 3.27 7.92
C ASP A 121 5.58 3.02 7.11
N THR A 122 6.71 3.59 7.56
CA THR A 122 8.01 3.50 6.88
C THR A 122 8.97 2.51 7.53
N TRP A 123 8.55 1.77 8.56
CA TRP A 123 9.43 0.84 9.27
C TRP A 123 9.96 -0.26 8.36
N GLU A 124 9.08 -0.96 7.64
CA GLU A 124 9.44 -2.04 6.72
C GLU A 124 10.40 -1.57 5.61
N PRO A 125 10.12 -0.48 4.86
CA PRO A 125 11.01 -0.05 3.79
C PRO A 125 12.39 0.45 4.28
N MET A 126 12.50 0.87 5.54
CA MET A 126 13.77 1.25 6.16
C MET A 126 14.65 0.04 6.55
N GLN A 127 14.11 -1.18 6.53
CA GLN A 127 14.88 -2.37 6.87
C GLN A 127 15.88 -2.74 5.77
N LYS A 128 17.13 -3.00 6.17
CA LYS A 128 18.21 -3.43 5.26
C LYS A 128 17.99 -4.83 4.68
N ALA A 129 17.22 -5.67 5.37
CA ALA A 129 16.89 -7.03 4.97
C ALA A 129 15.38 -7.16 4.78
N TYR A 130 14.98 -8.10 3.92
CA TYR A 130 13.57 -8.44 3.70
C TYR A 130 12.93 -8.88 5.03
N GLN A 131 11.73 -8.37 5.30
CA GLN A 131 10.94 -8.74 6.46
C GLN A 131 9.75 -9.60 6.03
N PRO A 132 9.56 -10.78 6.63
CA PRO A 132 8.30 -11.51 6.49
C PRO A 132 7.12 -10.68 7.02
N THR A 133 5.95 -10.82 6.40
CA THR A 133 4.72 -10.14 6.83
C THR A 133 4.41 -10.35 8.31
N ALA A 134 4.67 -11.54 8.86
CA ALA A 134 4.50 -11.81 10.29
C ALA A 134 5.29 -10.84 11.18
N VAL A 135 6.52 -10.51 10.80
CA VAL A 135 7.39 -9.57 11.54
C VAL A 135 6.87 -8.14 11.42
N VAL A 136 6.34 -7.77 10.26
CA VAL A 136 5.68 -6.46 10.08
C VAL A 136 4.46 -6.34 11.00
N LEU A 137 3.64 -7.39 11.11
CA LEU A 137 2.49 -7.39 12.02
C LEU A 137 2.92 -7.38 13.51
N ASP A 138 3.99 -8.08 13.86
CA ASP A 138 4.61 -8.00 15.20
C ASP A 138 5.07 -6.58 15.53
N HIS A 139 5.64 -5.86 14.56
CA HIS A 139 6.02 -4.46 14.73
C HIS A 139 4.83 -3.57 15.05
N PHE A 140 3.73 -3.66 14.29
CA PHE A 140 2.49 -2.91 14.59
C PHE A 140 1.90 -3.28 15.95
N ASP A 141 1.89 -4.58 16.30
CA ASP A 141 1.42 -5.06 17.60
C ASP A 141 2.27 -4.50 18.74
N HIS A 142 3.60 -4.46 18.58
CA HIS A 142 4.50 -3.87 19.57
C HIS A 142 4.25 -2.36 19.74
N GLU A 143 4.21 -1.60 18.64
CA GLU A 143 4.01 -0.15 18.66
C GLU A 143 2.68 0.27 19.27
N ILE A 144 1.63 -0.52 19.04
CA ILE A 144 0.28 -0.22 19.52
C ILE A 144 0.02 -0.79 20.92
N ASN A 145 0.31 -2.07 21.14
CA ASN A 145 -0.08 -2.75 22.37
C ASN A 145 1.01 -2.77 23.44
N THR A 146 2.29 -2.60 23.08
CA THR A 146 3.39 -2.54 24.06
C THR A 146 3.81 -1.10 24.33
N VAL A 147 4.20 -0.35 23.30
CA VAL A 147 4.71 1.03 23.47
C VAL A 147 3.60 1.98 23.87
N ARG A 148 2.42 1.83 23.26
CA ARG A 148 1.24 2.65 23.55
C ARG A 148 0.28 1.99 24.51
N GLU A 149 0.49 0.75 24.94
CA GLU A 149 -0.41 0.08 25.90
C GLU A 149 -1.87 0.00 25.42
N GLY A 150 -2.12 -0.04 24.10
CA GLY A 150 -3.46 -0.15 23.51
C GLY A 150 -4.18 1.20 23.29
N ILE A 151 -5.52 1.17 23.24
CA ILE A 151 -6.38 2.35 23.04
C ILE A 151 -7.22 2.64 24.29
N GLU A 152 -7.50 3.92 24.59
CA GLU A 152 -8.34 4.30 25.73
C GLU A 152 -9.81 3.95 25.46
N ALA A 153 -10.48 3.32 26.43
CA ALA A 153 -11.91 3.08 26.43
C ALA A 153 -12.68 4.17 27.19
N ALA A 154 -14.01 4.22 27.05
CA ALA A 154 -14.84 5.24 27.69
C ALA A 154 -14.74 5.24 29.23
N ASP A 155 -14.51 4.08 29.84
CA ASP A 155 -14.34 3.87 31.28
C ASP A 155 -12.94 4.24 31.81
N GLY A 156 -12.04 4.72 30.94
CA GLY A 156 -10.66 5.08 31.27
C GLY A 156 -9.68 3.91 31.29
N THR A 157 -10.14 2.68 31.01
CA THR A 157 -9.24 1.53 30.82
C THR A 157 -8.54 1.59 29.46
N ARG A 158 -7.44 0.84 29.31
CA ARG A 158 -6.79 0.63 28.01
C ARG A 158 -7.14 -0.75 27.49
N LYS A 159 -7.59 -0.82 26.24
CA LYS A 159 -7.93 -2.08 25.56
C LYS A 159 -6.84 -2.47 24.56
N HIS A 160 -6.48 -3.74 24.59
CA HIS A 160 -5.61 -4.35 23.59
C HIS A 160 -6.25 -4.28 22.21
N VAL A 161 -5.53 -3.73 21.24
CA VAL A 161 -5.95 -3.57 19.85
C VAL A 161 -5.65 -4.84 19.09
N ARG A 162 -6.64 -5.36 18.36
CA ARG A 162 -6.40 -6.44 17.41
C ARG A 162 -5.74 -5.87 16.16
N ILE A 163 -4.56 -6.38 15.83
CA ILE A 163 -3.90 -6.12 14.54
C ILE A 163 -4.38 -7.17 13.56
N ALA A 164 -4.72 -6.77 12.33
CA ALA A 164 -5.10 -7.71 11.28
C ALA A 164 -4.54 -7.30 9.91
N LEU A 165 -4.22 -8.30 9.10
CA LEU A 165 -3.74 -8.10 7.74
C LEU A 165 -4.92 -7.81 6.80
N LEU A 166 -4.87 -6.71 6.05
CA LEU A 166 -5.79 -6.42 4.96
C LEU A 166 -5.11 -6.74 3.62
N ALA A 167 -5.74 -7.58 2.82
CA ALA A 167 -5.21 -7.96 1.51
C ALA A 167 -6.32 -8.26 0.48
N GLY A 168 -5.94 -8.29 -0.79
CA GLY A 168 -6.79 -8.85 -1.84
C GLY A 168 -6.70 -10.37 -1.90
N ALA A 169 -7.67 -11.00 -2.55
CA ALA A 169 -7.76 -12.46 -2.72
C ALA A 169 -6.52 -13.11 -3.36
N ASP A 170 -5.71 -12.37 -4.12
CA ASP A 170 -4.45 -12.92 -4.65
C ASP A 170 -3.52 -13.41 -3.53
N LEU A 171 -3.51 -12.73 -2.36
CA LEU A 171 -2.65 -13.12 -1.25
C LEU A 171 -3.14 -14.42 -0.60
N ILE A 172 -4.45 -14.57 -0.39
CA ILE A 172 -5.00 -15.78 0.25
C ILE A 172 -4.75 -17.02 -0.62
N HIS A 173 -4.77 -16.87 -1.95
CA HIS A 173 -4.38 -17.92 -2.89
C HIS A 173 -2.93 -18.34 -2.74
N THR A 174 -2.00 -17.40 -2.54
CA THR A 174 -0.61 -17.77 -2.27
C THR A 174 -0.48 -18.50 -0.93
N MET A 175 -1.23 -18.07 0.10
CA MET A 175 -1.24 -18.69 1.43
C MET A 175 -1.80 -20.13 1.41
N SER A 176 -2.79 -20.40 0.55
CA SER A 176 -3.33 -21.75 0.35
C SER A 176 -2.44 -22.64 -0.53
N THR A 177 -1.48 -22.07 -1.26
CA THR A 177 -0.61 -22.83 -2.18
C THR A 177 0.49 -23.57 -1.39
N PRO A 178 0.54 -24.92 -1.47
CA PRO A 178 1.54 -25.71 -0.75
C PRO A 178 2.98 -25.30 -1.06
N GLY A 179 3.79 -25.10 -0.02
CA GLY A 179 5.23 -24.78 -0.15
C GLY A 179 5.56 -23.31 -0.41
N VAL A 180 4.56 -22.44 -0.55
CA VAL A 180 4.79 -20.98 -0.68
C VAL A 180 4.95 -20.31 0.68
N TRP A 181 4.15 -20.73 1.66
CA TRP A 181 4.22 -20.26 3.04
C TRP A 181 4.55 -21.40 3.98
N SER A 182 5.31 -21.11 5.04
CA SER A 182 5.52 -22.08 6.11
C SER A 182 4.27 -22.12 7.00
N GLU A 183 3.93 -23.29 7.54
CA GLU A 183 2.80 -23.44 8.47
C GLU A 183 2.98 -22.54 9.70
N LYS A 184 4.22 -22.38 10.16
CA LYS A 184 4.56 -21.44 11.24
C LYS A 184 4.19 -19.99 10.90
N ASP A 185 4.46 -19.54 9.68
CA ASP A 185 4.08 -18.18 9.25
C ASP A 185 2.56 -18.05 9.10
N LEU A 186 1.87 -19.10 8.63
CA LEU A 186 0.41 -19.11 8.56
C LEU A 186 -0.22 -19.07 9.96
N ASP A 187 0.27 -19.85 10.91
CA ASP A 187 -0.14 -19.80 12.32
C ASP A 187 0.10 -18.43 12.94
N HIS A 188 1.25 -17.82 12.62
CA HIS A 188 1.57 -16.49 13.14
C HIS A 188 0.63 -15.44 12.54
N ILE A 189 0.44 -15.42 11.23
CA ILE A 189 -0.37 -14.39 10.57
C ILE A 189 -1.86 -14.64 10.82
N LEU A 190 -2.37 -15.81 10.47
CA LEU A 190 -3.80 -16.12 10.49
C LEU A 190 -4.27 -16.60 11.87
N GLY A 191 -3.42 -17.23 12.66
CA GLY A 191 -3.74 -17.67 14.03
C GLY A 191 -3.70 -16.53 15.05
N LYS A 192 -2.60 -15.75 15.09
CA LYS A 192 -2.44 -14.66 16.07
C LYS A 192 -3.20 -13.39 15.69
N TYR A 193 -3.11 -12.96 14.43
CA TYR A 193 -3.66 -11.67 13.99
C TYR A 193 -5.00 -11.83 13.27
N GLY A 194 -5.03 -12.71 12.27
CA GLY A 194 -6.14 -12.85 11.35
C GLY A 194 -6.01 -11.92 10.14
N SER A 195 -6.94 -12.06 9.20
CA SER A 195 -6.93 -11.30 7.96
C SER A 195 -8.32 -10.88 7.50
N PHE A 196 -8.36 -9.75 6.78
CA PHE A 196 -9.50 -9.25 6.03
C PHE A 196 -9.13 -9.37 4.54
N ILE A 197 -9.86 -10.19 3.81
CA ILE A 197 -9.56 -10.54 2.43
C ILE A 197 -10.65 -10.01 1.53
N VAL A 198 -10.29 -9.05 0.66
CA VAL A 198 -11.20 -8.50 -0.33
C VAL A 198 -11.21 -9.40 -1.57
N GLU A 199 -12.40 -9.88 -1.94
CA GLU A 199 -12.59 -10.71 -3.12
C GLU A 199 -12.19 -9.98 -4.40
N ARG A 200 -11.74 -10.74 -5.41
CA ARG A 200 -11.45 -10.21 -6.75
C ARG A 200 -12.10 -11.08 -7.81
N SER A 201 -12.39 -10.50 -8.97
CA SER A 201 -12.90 -11.27 -10.10
C SER A 201 -11.90 -12.36 -10.52
N GLY A 202 -12.37 -13.61 -10.56
CA GLY A 202 -11.57 -14.75 -11.03
C GLY A 202 -10.75 -15.47 -9.96
N THR A 203 -10.93 -15.14 -8.67
CA THR A 203 -10.31 -15.89 -7.57
C THR A 203 -11.32 -16.82 -6.90
N ASP A 204 -11.01 -18.13 -6.83
CA ASP A 204 -11.81 -19.12 -6.10
C ASP A 204 -11.45 -19.09 -4.60
N ILE A 205 -12.21 -18.33 -3.83
CA ILE A 205 -11.95 -18.18 -2.39
C ILE A 205 -12.35 -19.42 -1.61
N ASP A 206 -13.34 -20.17 -2.06
CA ASP A 206 -13.81 -21.35 -1.35
C ASP A 206 -12.73 -22.44 -1.34
N GLU A 207 -12.03 -22.63 -2.46
CA GLU A 207 -10.87 -23.53 -2.53
C GLU A 207 -9.75 -23.08 -1.59
N ALA A 208 -9.40 -21.78 -1.59
CA ALA A 208 -8.35 -21.25 -0.73
C ALA A 208 -8.71 -21.42 0.77
N LEU A 209 -9.97 -21.16 1.15
CA LEU A 209 -10.44 -21.36 2.51
C LEU A 209 -10.48 -22.83 2.91
N ALA A 210 -10.76 -23.75 1.98
CA ALA A 210 -10.71 -25.19 2.24
C ALA A 210 -9.28 -25.66 2.59
N ALA A 211 -8.24 -25.05 2.01
CA ALA A 211 -6.86 -25.32 2.39
C ALA A 211 -6.47 -24.67 3.73
N LEU A 212 -7.11 -23.55 4.09
CA LEU A 212 -6.83 -22.77 5.29
C LEU A 212 -7.85 -23.00 6.42
N GLN A 213 -8.54 -24.15 6.42
CA GLN A 213 -9.58 -24.48 7.42
C GLN A 213 -9.16 -24.24 8.88
N PRO A 214 -7.92 -24.56 9.32
CA PRO A 214 -7.51 -24.34 10.71
C PRO A 214 -7.63 -22.89 11.19
N TRP A 215 -7.57 -21.92 10.27
CA TRP A 215 -7.60 -20.49 10.59
C TRP A 215 -8.86 -19.78 10.08
N LYS A 216 -9.84 -20.52 9.56
CA LYS A 216 -11.02 -19.95 8.88
C LYS A 216 -11.75 -18.89 9.72
N ASP A 217 -11.88 -19.10 11.02
CA ASP A 217 -12.60 -18.18 11.91
C ASP A 217 -11.89 -16.82 12.10
N ASN A 218 -10.60 -16.75 11.75
CA ASN A 218 -9.80 -15.53 11.75
C ASN A 218 -9.62 -14.92 10.35
N ILE A 219 -10.30 -15.46 9.33
CA ILE A 219 -10.28 -14.95 7.96
C ILE A 219 -11.64 -14.34 7.62
N HIS A 220 -11.67 -13.02 7.52
CA HIS A 220 -12.86 -12.25 7.17
C HIS A 220 -12.89 -11.95 5.67
N VAL A 221 -13.74 -12.66 4.93
CA VAL A 221 -13.90 -12.44 3.48
C VAL A 221 -14.89 -11.31 3.21
N ILE A 222 -14.47 -10.35 2.38
CA ILE A 222 -15.23 -9.14 2.02
C ILE A 222 -15.55 -9.16 0.53
N GLN A 223 -16.82 -9.32 0.20
CA GLN A 223 -17.29 -9.37 -1.18
C GLN A 223 -17.10 -8.04 -1.91
N GLN A 224 -16.59 -8.10 -3.14
CA GLN A 224 -16.45 -6.94 -4.00
C GLN A 224 -17.72 -6.74 -4.85
N LEU A 225 -18.63 -5.89 -4.35
CA LEU A 225 -19.90 -5.59 -5.02
C LEU A 225 -19.72 -4.83 -6.36
N ILE A 226 -18.66 -4.02 -6.46
CA ILE A 226 -18.30 -3.31 -7.70
C ILE A 226 -16.92 -3.79 -8.12
N GLN A 227 -16.87 -4.49 -9.26
CA GLN A 227 -15.63 -5.03 -9.79
C GLN A 227 -14.68 -3.91 -10.21
N ASN A 228 -13.51 -3.87 -9.58
CA ASN A 228 -12.41 -2.99 -9.96
C ASN A 228 -11.12 -3.80 -9.97
N ASP A 229 -10.54 -3.96 -11.16
CA ASP A 229 -9.36 -4.79 -11.40
C ASP A 229 -8.10 -3.96 -11.76
N VAL A 230 -8.10 -2.67 -11.40
CA VAL A 230 -6.99 -1.74 -11.61
C VAL A 230 -5.79 -2.13 -10.73
N SER A 231 -4.88 -2.91 -11.31
CA SER A 231 -3.63 -3.32 -10.67
C SER A 231 -2.46 -2.40 -11.02
N SER A 232 -1.45 -2.31 -10.14
CA SER A 232 -0.23 -1.56 -10.42
C SER A 232 0.47 -2.05 -11.70
N THR A 233 0.35 -3.33 -12.06
CA THR A 233 0.88 -3.87 -13.32
C THR A 233 0.20 -3.26 -14.54
N LYS A 234 -1.13 -3.08 -14.51
CA LYS A 234 -1.86 -2.39 -15.59
C LYS A 234 -1.49 -0.91 -15.65
N ILE A 235 -1.31 -0.25 -14.49
CA ILE A 235 -0.85 1.15 -14.44
C ILE A 235 0.53 1.31 -15.09
N ARG A 236 1.52 0.49 -14.70
CA ARG A 236 2.85 0.51 -15.32
C ARG A 236 2.81 0.20 -16.83
N LEU A 237 1.88 -0.63 -17.28
CA LEU A 237 1.68 -0.89 -18.71
C LEU A 237 1.14 0.34 -19.46
N PHE A 238 0.19 1.06 -18.86
CA PHE A 238 -0.38 2.27 -19.46
C PHE A 238 0.65 3.39 -19.53
N LEU A 239 1.42 3.60 -18.46
CA LEU A 239 2.50 4.59 -18.41
C LEU A 239 3.55 4.34 -19.51
N ARG A 240 4.02 3.09 -19.66
CA ARG A 240 4.95 2.72 -20.75
C ARG A 240 4.40 2.90 -22.16
N ARG A 241 3.07 2.92 -22.31
CA ARG A 241 2.39 3.15 -23.59
C ARG A 241 1.93 4.59 -23.78
N GLU A 242 2.38 5.50 -22.90
CA GLU A 242 1.98 6.91 -22.88
C GLU A 242 0.45 7.10 -22.81
N MET A 243 -0.24 6.12 -22.20
CA MET A 243 -1.68 6.16 -22.00
C MET A 243 -2.01 6.82 -20.66
N SER A 244 -3.09 7.60 -20.65
CA SER A 244 -3.56 8.26 -19.42
C SER A 244 -3.94 7.23 -18.34
N VAL A 245 -3.48 7.51 -17.11
CA VAL A 245 -3.86 6.78 -15.89
C VAL A 245 -4.74 7.63 -14.97
N ARG A 246 -5.24 8.77 -15.47
CA ARG A 246 -6.15 9.65 -14.73
C ARG A 246 -7.41 8.87 -14.33
N TYR A 247 -7.89 9.13 -13.10
CA TYR A 247 -9.02 8.43 -12.48
C TYR A 247 -8.76 6.96 -12.11
N LEU A 248 -7.58 6.41 -12.42
CA LEU A 248 -7.16 5.07 -11.97
C LEU A 248 -6.28 5.14 -10.72
N ILE A 249 -5.54 6.24 -10.57
CA ILE A 249 -4.72 6.59 -9.41
C ILE A 249 -4.88 8.08 -9.05
N PRO A 250 -4.55 8.51 -7.81
CA PRO A 250 -4.67 9.91 -7.40
C PRO A 250 -3.80 10.87 -8.24
N VAL A 251 -4.32 12.08 -8.52
CA VAL A 251 -3.62 13.08 -9.34
C VAL A 251 -2.22 13.46 -8.82
N PRO A 252 -1.98 13.64 -7.51
CA PRO A 252 -0.64 13.90 -6.99
C PRO A 252 0.34 12.76 -7.25
N VAL A 253 -0.13 11.51 -7.27
CA VAL A 253 0.69 10.34 -7.62
C VAL A 253 1.08 10.39 -9.10
N ILE A 254 0.15 10.79 -9.99
CA ILE A 254 0.44 11.00 -11.42
C ILE A 254 1.53 12.06 -11.58
N ARG A 255 1.37 13.23 -10.95
CA ARG A 255 2.35 14.32 -11.00
C ARG A 255 3.72 13.88 -10.47
N TYR A 256 3.75 13.10 -9.39
CA TYR A 256 4.99 12.54 -8.83
C TYR A 256 5.69 11.60 -9.83
N ILE A 257 4.93 10.68 -10.44
CA ILE A 257 5.45 9.76 -11.45
C ILE A 257 6.06 10.52 -12.63
N GLU A 258 5.37 11.55 -13.15
CA GLU A 258 5.84 12.39 -14.25
C GLU A 258 7.11 13.18 -13.87
N GLN A 259 7.12 13.79 -12.69
CA GLN A 259 8.26 14.57 -12.19
C GLN A 259 9.53 13.72 -12.02
N HIS A 260 9.37 12.48 -11.55
CA HIS A 260 10.48 11.56 -11.30
C HIS A 260 10.75 10.58 -12.45
N ARG A 261 10.02 10.70 -13.57
CA ARG A 261 10.16 9.85 -14.76
C ARG A 261 10.11 8.35 -14.44
N LEU A 262 9.21 7.98 -13.53
CA LEU A 262 9.06 6.61 -13.07
C LEU A 262 8.31 5.77 -14.09
N TYR A 263 8.70 4.49 -14.21
CA TYR A 263 8.04 3.50 -15.05
C TYR A 263 8.11 3.76 -16.57
N GLU A 264 9.03 4.62 -17.02
CA GLU A 264 9.45 4.72 -18.43
C GLU A 264 10.29 3.49 -18.82
N ASP A 265 10.37 3.15 -20.12
CA ASP A 265 11.25 2.07 -20.58
C ASP A 265 12.73 2.50 -20.51
N ASP A 266 13.58 1.67 -19.86
CA ASP A 266 15.05 1.85 -19.76
C ASP A 266 15.78 1.90 -21.13
N SER A 267 15.07 1.69 -22.24
CA SER A 267 15.64 1.68 -23.60
C SER A 267 16.13 3.06 -24.08
N THR A 268 15.75 4.15 -23.41
CA THR A 268 16.17 5.50 -23.79
C THR A 268 17.47 5.96 -23.14
N THR A 269 17.92 5.33 -22.05
CA THR A 269 19.16 5.71 -21.33
C THR A 269 20.43 5.13 -21.96
N ALA A 270 20.31 4.18 -22.90
CA ALA A 270 21.45 3.57 -23.59
C ALA A 270 21.95 4.37 -24.83
N ASN A 271 21.20 5.38 -25.28
CA ASN A 271 21.53 6.13 -26.51
C ASN A 271 22.25 7.47 -26.29
N SER A 272 22.62 7.84 -25.05
CA SER A 272 23.31 9.11 -24.76
C SER A 272 24.83 8.99 -24.53
N THR A 273 25.44 7.81 -24.72
CA THR A 273 26.90 7.61 -24.52
C THR A 273 27.69 7.09 -25.72
N SER A 274 27.12 7.02 -26.92
CA SER A 274 27.81 6.52 -28.12
C SER A 274 28.21 7.58 -29.15
N ASP A 275 28.53 8.81 -28.73
CA ASP A 275 29.16 9.81 -29.61
C ASP A 275 30.43 10.42 -29.01
N LYS A 276 31.47 9.61 -28.84
CA LYS A 276 32.87 10.07 -28.85
C LYS A 276 33.78 9.02 -29.48
N GLY A 277 34.28 9.35 -30.68
CA GLY A 277 35.59 8.89 -31.14
C GLY A 277 35.61 7.86 -32.27
N LYS A 278 35.38 8.30 -33.51
CA LYS A 278 36.05 7.67 -34.67
C LYS A 278 37.13 8.61 -35.19
N GLY A 279 38.36 8.35 -34.75
CA GLY A 279 39.57 8.94 -35.32
C GLY A 279 39.72 8.54 -36.79
N LYS A 280 40.02 9.52 -37.64
CA LYS A 280 40.47 9.33 -39.02
C LYS A 280 41.84 8.63 -39.00
N GLN A 281 41.96 7.49 -39.67
CA GLN A 281 43.26 6.95 -40.10
C GLN A 281 43.60 7.56 -41.47
N GLU A 282 44.76 8.21 -41.55
CA GLU A 282 45.41 8.59 -42.81
C GLU A 282 46.14 7.38 -43.42
N PRO A 283 46.23 7.28 -44.76
CA PRO A 283 46.99 6.23 -45.40
C PRO A 283 48.50 6.57 -45.45
N SER A 284 49.32 5.69 -44.91
CA SER A 284 50.78 5.75 -45.05
C SER A 284 51.20 5.48 -46.50
N LYS A 285 51.90 6.45 -47.10
CA LYS A 285 52.71 6.26 -48.31
C LYS A 285 54.14 5.86 -47.93
N SER A 286 54.77 5.16 -48.88
CA SER A 286 56.21 5.13 -49.23
C SER A 286 57.01 3.94 -48.71
N GLY A 287 57.70 3.27 -49.65
CA GLY A 287 58.74 2.27 -49.41
C GLY A 287 58.82 1.27 -50.54
#